data_AF-A0A913ZUE7-F1
#
_entry.id   AF-A0A913ZUE7-F1
#
_cell.length_a   1.000
_cell.length_b   1.000
_cell.length_c   1.000
_cell.angle_alpha   90.00
_cell.angle_beta   90.00
_cell.angle_gamma   90.00
#
_symmetry.space_group_name_H-M   'P 1'
#
loop_
_entity.id
_entity.type
_entity.pdbx_description
1 polymer ?
#
loop_
_entity_poly.entity_id
_entity_poly.type
_entity_poly.pdbx_seq_one_letter_code
_entity_poly.pdbx_strand_id
1 'polypeptide(L)'
;MALLNNCHSSRSFRIRLLLMGLLILSQEAHSICPSVCRCVGQYASCGNQNLSAIPVGLPDDIRTLYLEHNQLTKLAAGDFFRLSQLEQLYLYNNNITVIEDGAFRGLTRLKSLGLESNNISILTHRTFEGMPNLEELSLQNNRLSSLTTGVFSQAPRLRELNLASNDIGEFPTDISRDLMNVEILDLSYNSASLLLTPVFGQMVALQHLILNNLSAVNNASVVDSIPVPDSAFDGLSNLRKLELNGNRLSKIPAAVKTLLNLISIKLQSNFIQSIDADDFHQPSLLEWLELDNNSLVEIRTSTLAGFPHLTDLYLNYNNLTTIVDGAMNHVNPNVTLELFGNPIRCDCHLRGFAAWLKNNHTGSLKGGRCVTPDRLNDTPVTHLLPNQFACRPRSTSPNATVSVHLGTNALLPCGIDADPILQTSWITNRNETISTDKLKPPFAMVDINGSLLITNVTCSHEGLYVCKVSNGAGSVRNYVELRILYSTLPQEPTDKTHLILETSMLETIVITPTLSGAVAGNKLMISIGITGGISFVMVVLLVVLITIARKRCSNGAAPAPPAP
;
A
#
# COMPACT_ATOMS: atom_id res chain seq x y z
N MET A 1 -72.84 11.78 -90.20
CA MET A 1 -71.81 11.05 -90.96
C MET A 1 -70.49 11.26 -90.23
N ALA A 2 -70.05 10.32 -89.36
CA ALA A 2 -69.08 9.24 -89.66
C ALA A 2 -67.68 9.81 -90.03
N LEU A 3 -66.51 9.51 -89.42
CA LEU A 3 -66.03 8.46 -88.50
C LEU A 3 -64.65 8.88 -87.87
N LEU A 4 -64.49 8.62 -86.56
CA LEU A 4 -63.37 8.03 -85.77
C LEU A 4 -61.85 8.30 -85.98
N ASN A 5 -61.19 8.42 -84.79
CA ASN A 5 -59.80 8.10 -84.34
C ASN A 5 -58.66 9.12 -84.62
N ASN A 6 -57.79 9.55 -83.69
CA ASN A 6 -57.25 8.94 -82.46
C ASN A 6 -56.77 9.98 -81.40
N CYS A 7 -56.83 9.59 -80.12
CA CYS A 7 -56.32 10.29 -78.92
C CYS A 7 -54.78 10.42 -78.84
N HIS A 8 -54.24 11.55 -78.34
CA HIS A 8 -53.64 11.71 -76.98
C HIS A 8 -52.80 13.00 -76.80
N SER A 9 -52.92 13.58 -75.60
CA SER A 9 -51.88 14.34 -74.86
C SER A 9 -51.83 15.88 -74.98
N SER A 10 -52.87 16.53 -74.44
CA SER A 10 -52.76 17.84 -73.79
C SER A 10 -52.35 17.65 -72.32
N ARG A 11 -51.05 17.50 -72.05
CA ARG A 11 -50.48 17.48 -70.68
C ARG A 11 -49.16 18.24 -70.51
N SER A 12 -48.55 18.73 -71.58
CA SER A 12 -47.18 19.29 -71.53
C SER A 12 -47.08 20.74 -71.01
N PHE A 13 -48.17 21.52 -71.02
CA PHE A 13 -48.08 22.97 -70.73
C PHE A 13 -48.37 23.35 -69.26
N ARG A 14 -49.16 22.57 -68.51
CA ARG A 14 -49.40 22.81 -67.07
C ARG A 14 -48.29 22.27 -66.16
N ILE A 15 -47.43 21.41 -66.68
CA ILE A 15 -46.33 20.80 -65.92
C ILE A 15 -45.10 21.73 -65.83
N ARG A 16 -44.93 22.67 -66.79
CA ARG A 16 -43.78 23.60 -66.79
C ARG A 16 -43.87 24.72 -65.75
N LEU A 17 -45.08 25.18 -65.37
CA LEU A 17 -45.24 26.16 -64.29
C LEU A 17 -45.14 25.52 -62.88
N LEU A 18 -45.56 24.26 -62.73
CA LEU A 18 -45.41 23.51 -61.47
C LEU A 18 -43.96 23.08 -61.24
N LEU A 19 -43.17 22.79 -62.29
CA LEU A 19 -41.75 22.46 -62.16
C LEU A 19 -40.85 23.67 -61.87
N MET A 20 -41.17 24.87 -62.38
CA MET A 20 -40.45 26.10 -61.98
C MET A 20 -40.83 26.58 -60.57
N GLY A 21 -42.01 26.23 -60.06
CA GLY A 21 -42.40 26.47 -58.66
C GLY A 21 -41.81 25.46 -57.66
N LEU A 22 -41.42 24.27 -58.12
CA LEU A 22 -40.80 23.23 -57.29
C LEU A 22 -39.26 23.29 -57.27
N LEU A 23 -38.62 23.96 -58.23
CA LEU A 23 -37.17 24.21 -58.23
C LEU A 23 -36.74 25.36 -57.29
N ILE A 24 -37.68 26.05 -56.65
CA ILE A 24 -37.42 27.05 -55.59
C ILE A 24 -37.69 26.47 -54.19
N LEU A 25 -38.15 25.21 -54.08
CA LEU A 25 -38.41 24.53 -52.79
C LEU A 25 -37.42 23.39 -52.47
N SER A 26 -36.35 23.23 -53.26
CA SER A 26 -35.22 22.35 -52.91
C SER A 26 -33.92 23.15 -52.72
N GLN A 27 -34.00 24.33 -52.11
CA GLN A 27 -32.85 24.77 -51.33
C GLN A 27 -32.78 23.80 -50.16
N GLU A 28 -31.85 22.85 -50.24
CA GLU A 28 -31.25 22.28 -49.04
C GLU A 28 -31.00 23.45 -48.11
N ALA A 29 -31.78 23.53 -47.03
CA ALA A 29 -31.59 24.50 -45.97
C ALA A 29 -30.22 24.16 -45.37
N HIS A 30 -29.16 24.67 -45.99
CA HIS A 30 -27.82 24.68 -45.44
C HIS A 30 -27.98 25.46 -44.15
N SER A 31 -28.05 24.72 -43.06
CA SER A 31 -28.00 25.21 -41.69
C SER A 31 -26.81 26.15 -41.59
N ILE A 32 -27.13 27.44 -41.59
CA ILE A 32 -26.12 28.49 -41.52
C ILE A 32 -25.58 28.41 -40.10
N CYS A 33 -24.28 28.13 -39.99
CA CYS A 33 -23.59 28.12 -38.71
C CYS A 33 -23.95 29.38 -37.89
N PRO A 34 -24.40 29.23 -36.63
CA PRO A 34 -24.73 30.38 -35.80
C PRO A 34 -23.55 31.33 -35.70
N SER A 35 -23.77 32.64 -35.75
CA SER A 35 -22.68 33.64 -35.73
C SER A 35 -21.83 33.62 -34.45
N VAL A 36 -22.40 33.11 -33.36
CA VAL A 36 -21.72 32.88 -32.08
C VAL A 36 -20.85 31.63 -32.09
N CYS A 37 -20.99 30.77 -33.10
CA CYS A 37 -20.27 29.52 -33.23
C CYS A 37 -19.31 29.56 -34.42
N ARG A 38 -18.28 28.72 -34.35
CA ARG A 38 -17.40 28.41 -35.48
C ARG A 38 -17.63 26.97 -35.92
N CYS A 39 -18.19 26.79 -37.11
CA CYS A 39 -18.42 25.47 -37.69
C CYS A 39 -17.37 25.18 -38.78
N VAL A 40 -16.70 24.05 -38.69
CA VAL A 40 -15.69 23.59 -39.67
C VAL A 40 -15.88 22.10 -39.91
N GLY A 41 -16.29 21.72 -41.13
CA GLY A 41 -16.66 20.34 -41.43
C GLY A 41 -17.78 19.87 -40.50
N GLN A 42 -17.55 18.74 -39.82
CA GLN A 42 -18.53 18.14 -38.89
C GLN A 42 -18.32 18.57 -37.43
N TYR A 43 -17.61 19.67 -37.20
CA TYR A 43 -17.34 20.23 -35.87
C TYR A 43 -18.04 21.58 -35.73
N ALA A 44 -18.71 21.80 -34.60
CA ALA A 44 -19.21 23.11 -34.20
C ALA A 44 -18.61 23.50 -32.85
N SER A 45 -17.91 24.64 -32.81
CA SER A 45 -17.32 25.20 -31.60
C SER A 45 -18.06 26.45 -31.16
N CYS A 46 -18.72 26.36 -30.02
CA CYS A 46 -19.55 27.40 -29.41
C CYS A 46 -19.13 27.69 -27.96
N GLY A 47 -17.95 27.24 -27.53
CA GLY A 47 -17.44 27.43 -26.18
C GLY A 47 -16.93 28.85 -25.90
N ASN A 48 -16.95 29.27 -24.63
CA ASN A 48 -16.48 30.59 -24.19
C ASN A 48 -17.23 31.78 -24.82
N GLN A 49 -18.53 31.62 -25.12
CA GLN A 49 -19.34 32.63 -25.81
C GLN A 49 -20.39 33.27 -24.90
N ASN A 50 -20.34 33.03 -23.58
CA ASN A 50 -21.33 33.48 -22.60
C ASN A 50 -22.77 33.09 -22.96
N LEU A 51 -22.96 31.92 -23.58
CA LEU A 51 -24.28 31.46 -24.01
C LEU A 51 -25.15 31.11 -22.82
N SER A 52 -26.39 31.60 -22.82
CA SER A 52 -27.43 31.24 -21.84
C SER A 52 -28.40 30.17 -22.34
N ALA A 53 -28.34 29.82 -23.64
CA ALA A 53 -29.15 28.79 -24.29
C ALA A 53 -28.39 28.17 -25.47
N ILE A 54 -28.84 27.01 -25.93
CA ILE A 54 -28.28 26.33 -27.10
C ILE A 54 -28.50 27.19 -28.37
N PRO A 55 -27.47 27.47 -29.19
CA PRO A 55 -27.61 28.26 -30.40
C PRO A 55 -28.55 27.61 -31.43
N VAL A 56 -29.53 28.37 -31.93
CA VAL A 56 -30.43 27.93 -32.99
C VAL A 56 -29.70 27.94 -34.33
N GLY A 57 -29.94 26.92 -35.18
CA GLY A 57 -29.39 26.85 -36.54
C GLY A 57 -28.06 26.09 -36.67
N LEU A 58 -27.66 25.34 -35.64
CA LEU A 58 -26.53 24.41 -35.74
C LEU A 58 -26.71 23.42 -36.90
N PRO A 59 -25.65 23.03 -37.62
CA PRO A 59 -25.78 22.08 -38.71
C PRO A 59 -26.15 20.66 -38.26
N ASP A 60 -27.13 20.06 -38.93
CA ASP A 60 -27.70 18.75 -38.56
C ASP A 60 -26.72 17.57 -38.80
N ASP A 61 -25.64 17.79 -39.57
CA ASP A 61 -24.62 16.80 -39.93
C ASP A 61 -23.36 16.83 -39.05
N ILE A 62 -23.31 17.72 -38.05
CA ILE A 62 -22.18 17.77 -37.12
C ILE A 62 -22.09 16.48 -36.29
N ARG A 63 -20.85 16.08 -36.00
CA ARG A 63 -20.50 14.93 -35.17
C ARG A 63 -19.96 15.33 -33.81
N THR A 64 -19.36 16.51 -33.71
CA THR A 64 -18.81 17.01 -32.45
C THR A 64 -19.29 18.43 -32.19
N LEU A 65 -19.87 18.64 -31.01
CA LEU A 65 -20.39 19.94 -30.56
C LEU A 65 -19.73 20.32 -29.23
N TYR A 66 -19.09 21.49 -29.24
CA TYR A 66 -18.43 22.11 -28.09
C TYR A 66 -19.29 23.28 -27.59
N LEU A 67 -19.81 23.16 -26.37
CA LEU A 67 -20.63 24.16 -25.68
C LEU A 67 -20.08 24.48 -24.28
N GLU A 68 -18.83 24.12 -24.03
CA GLU A 68 -18.15 24.31 -22.75
C GLU A 68 -17.93 25.78 -22.37
N HIS A 69 -17.68 26.03 -21.09
CA HIS A 69 -17.34 27.37 -20.59
C HIS A 69 -18.37 28.45 -21.00
N ASN A 70 -19.65 28.12 -20.84
CA ASN A 70 -20.77 29.01 -21.11
C ASN A 70 -21.59 29.22 -19.82
N GLN A 71 -22.78 29.81 -19.95
CA GLN A 71 -23.68 30.15 -18.84
C GLN A 71 -25.02 29.41 -18.94
N LEU A 72 -25.02 28.22 -19.56
CA LEU A 72 -26.23 27.40 -19.70
C LEU A 72 -26.71 26.98 -18.31
N THR A 73 -28.00 27.18 -18.01
CA THR A 73 -28.60 26.84 -16.71
C THR A 73 -29.53 25.64 -16.77
N LYS A 74 -30.01 25.30 -17.96
CA LYS A 74 -30.88 24.14 -18.20
C LYS A 74 -30.69 23.59 -19.60
N LEU A 75 -31.03 22.31 -19.76
CA LEU A 75 -31.19 21.66 -21.06
C LEU A 75 -32.67 21.30 -21.23
N ALA A 76 -33.30 21.83 -22.27
CA ALA A 76 -34.71 21.66 -22.53
C ALA A 76 -35.00 20.50 -23.49
N ALA A 77 -36.20 19.94 -23.39
CA ALA A 77 -36.65 18.91 -24.32
C ALA A 77 -36.61 19.44 -25.77
N GLY A 78 -35.83 18.79 -26.62
CA GLY A 78 -35.72 19.13 -28.04
C GLY A 78 -34.53 20.01 -28.44
N ASP A 79 -33.73 20.48 -27.48
CA ASP A 79 -32.52 21.30 -27.72
C ASP A 79 -31.57 20.67 -28.76
N PHE A 80 -31.49 19.33 -28.77
CA PHE A 80 -30.60 18.57 -29.66
C PHE A 80 -31.32 17.69 -30.68
N PHE A 81 -32.64 17.82 -30.82
CA PHE A 81 -33.48 16.85 -31.55
C PHE A 81 -33.08 16.62 -33.01
N ARG A 82 -32.52 17.64 -33.68
CA ARG A 82 -32.09 17.57 -35.08
C ARG A 82 -30.69 17.01 -35.28
N LEU A 83 -29.86 16.98 -34.23
CA LEU A 83 -28.44 16.62 -34.29
C LEU A 83 -28.25 15.10 -34.25
N SER A 84 -28.98 14.37 -35.10
CA SER A 84 -28.99 12.90 -35.11
C SER A 84 -27.64 12.26 -35.49
N GLN A 85 -26.74 13.03 -36.10
CA GLN A 85 -25.39 12.61 -36.46
C GLN A 85 -24.36 12.84 -35.37
N LEU A 86 -24.73 13.51 -34.26
CA LEU A 86 -23.81 13.87 -33.20
C LEU A 86 -23.26 12.62 -32.52
N GLU A 87 -21.94 12.54 -32.41
CA GLU A 87 -21.18 11.47 -31.77
C GLU A 87 -20.57 11.94 -30.42
N GLN A 88 -20.26 13.23 -30.30
CA GLN A 88 -19.63 13.82 -29.12
C GLN A 88 -20.28 15.16 -28.76
N LEU A 89 -20.64 15.32 -27.49
CA LEU A 89 -21.24 16.54 -26.95
C LEU A 89 -20.55 16.97 -25.66
N TYR A 90 -19.95 18.15 -25.67
CA TYR A 90 -19.23 18.71 -24.53
C TYR A 90 -19.98 19.92 -23.97
N LEU A 91 -20.47 19.79 -22.73
CA LEU A 91 -21.27 20.79 -22.01
C LEU A 91 -20.62 21.19 -20.67
N TYR A 92 -19.34 20.86 -20.48
CA TYR A 92 -18.65 21.07 -19.22
C TYR A 92 -18.39 22.55 -18.89
N ASN A 93 -18.18 22.86 -17.60
CA ASN A 93 -18.00 24.23 -17.12
C ASN A 93 -19.15 25.16 -17.55
N ASN A 94 -20.39 24.72 -17.28
CA ASN A 94 -21.61 25.52 -17.41
C ASN A 94 -22.28 25.64 -16.03
N ASN A 95 -23.49 26.22 -15.97
CA ASN A 95 -24.27 26.36 -14.75
C ASN A 95 -25.53 25.47 -14.76
N ILE A 96 -25.50 24.32 -15.45
CA ILE A 96 -26.68 23.50 -15.68
C ILE A 96 -27.14 22.93 -14.34
N THR A 97 -28.38 23.25 -13.95
CA THR A 97 -29.02 22.71 -12.73
C THR A 97 -30.08 21.67 -13.03
N VAL A 98 -30.70 21.74 -14.22
CA VAL A 98 -31.83 20.89 -14.62
C VAL A 98 -31.62 20.39 -16.04
N ILE A 99 -31.80 19.09 -16.23
CA ILE A 99 -31.94 18.45 -17.54
C ILE A 99 -33.38 17.98 -17.64
N GLU A 100 -34.16 18.55 -18.55
CA GLU A 100 -35.54 18.14 -18.77
C GLU A 100 -35.58 16.71 -19.37
N ASP A 101 -36.62 15.95 -19.03
CA ASP A 101 -36.80 14.60 -19.59
C ASP A 101 -36.86 14.65 -21.12
N GLY A 102 -36.03 13.85 -21.78
CA GLY A 102 -35.92 13.85 -23.24
C GLY A 102 -35.13 15.02 -23.83
N ALA A 103 -34.36 15.79 -23.04
CA ALA A 103 -33.44 16.82 -23.55
C ALA A 103 -32.49 16.29 -24.64
N PHE A 104 -32.00 15.05 -24.47
CA PHE A 104 -31.10 14.39 -25.41
C PHE A 104 -31.80 13.52 -26.46
N ARG A 105 -33.13 13.60 -26.58
CA ARG A 105 -33.89 12.78 -27.53
C ARG A 105 -33.45 13.08 -28.97
N GLY A 106 -33.13 12.02 -29.71
CA GLY A 106 -32.70 12.13 -31.11
C GLY A 106 -31.18 11.96 -31.31
N LEU A 107 -30.40 12.03 -30.23
CA LEU A 107 -28.94 11.83 -30.23
C LEU A 107 -28.54 10.35 -30.35
N THR A 108 -29.09 9.67 -31.35
CA THR A 108 -29.00 8.21 -31.51
C THR A 108 -27.58 7.69 -31.81
N ARG A 109 -26.66 8.56 -32.23
CA ARG A 109 -25.25 8.22 -32.51
C ARG A 109 -24.29 8.70 -31.43
N LEU A 110 -24.78 9.36 -30.39
CA LEU A 110 -23.91 9.93 -29.37
C LEU A 110 -23.19 8.81 -28.62
N LYS A 111 -21.87 8.95 -28.52
CA LYS A 111 -20.96 8.03 -27.83
C LYS A 111 -20.36 8.66 -26.59
N SER A 112 -20.06 9.95 -26.62
CA SER A 112 -19.40 10.65 -25.51
C SER A 112 -20.18 11.90 -25.12
N LEU A 113 -20.50 12.02 -23.83
CA LEU A 113 -21.22 13.14 -23.23
C LEU A 113 -20.45 13.67 -22.01
N GLY A 114 -19.96 14.91 -22.12
CA GLY A 114 -19.31 15.63 -21.01
C GLY A 114 -20.27 16.61 -20.36
N LEU A 115 -20.61 16.37 -19.09
CA LEU A 115 -21.45 17.23 -18.24
C LEU A 115 -20.70 17.67 -16.96
N GLU A 116 -19.39 17.49 -16.91
CA GLU A 116 -18.59 17.81 -15.74
C GLU A 116 -18.57 19.30 -15.40
N SER A 117 -18.39 19.62 -14.12
CA SER A 117 -18.35 21.00 -13.61
C SER A 117 -19.60 21.78 -13.97
N ASN A 118 -20.75 21.24 -13.57
CA ASN A 118 -22.07 21.86 -13.64
C ASN A 118 -22.69 21.87 -12.22
N ASN A 119 -23.97 22.22 -12.10
CA ASN A 119 -24.69 22.27 -10.82
C ASN A 119 -25.85 21.25 -10.78
N ILE A 120 -25.70 20.10 -11.47
CA ILE A 120 -26.76 19.10 -11.58
C ILE A 120 -26.89 18.38 -10.24
N SER A 121 -28.09 18.40 -9.66
CA SER A 121 -28.39 17.74 -8.38
C SER A 121 -29.30 16.52 -8.49
N ILE A 122 -30.04 16.40 -9.60
CA ILE A 122 -31.01 15.32 -9.81
C ILE A 122 -30.86 14.80 -11.24
N LEU A 123 -30.82 13.48 -11.37
CA LEU A 123 -30.98 12.75 -12.62
C LEU A 123 -32.20 11.84 -12.49
N THR A 124 -32.94 11.68 -13.57
CA THR A 124 -34.12 10.83 -13.67
C THR A 124 -33.83 9.64 -14.60
N HIS A 125 -34.63 8.58 -14.52
CA HIS A 125 -34.57 7.44 -15.47
C HIS A 125 -34.83 7.82 -16.95
N ARG A 126 -35.30 9.05 -17.22
CA ARG A 126 -35.51 9.59 -18.58
C ARG A 126 -34.50 10.65 -18.98
N THR A 127 -33.55 10.98 -18.10
CA THR A 127 -32.55 12.00 -18.40
C THR A 127 -31.72 11.62 -19.61
N PHE A 128 -31.27 10.36 -19.71
CA PHE A 128 -30.47 9.87 -20.84
C PHE A 128 -31.31 9.18 -21.94
N GLU A 129 -32.62 9.45 -22.00
CA GLU A 129 -33.49 8.92 -23.05
C GLU A 129 -33.05 9.39 -24.44
N GLY A 130 -32.93 8.46 -25.39
CA GLY A 130 -32.60 8.75 -26.79
C GLY A 130 -31.11 8.63 -27.16
N MET A 131 -30.25 8.15 -26.24
CA MET A 131 -28.82 7.91 -26.46
C MET A 131 -28.42 6.43 -26.29
N PRO A 132 -28.98 5.50 -27.09
CA PRO A 132 -28.73 4.06 -26.92
C PRO A 132 -27.29 3.62 -27.22
N ASN A 133 -26.47 4.50 -27.81
CA ASN A 133 -25.08 4.24 -28.17
C ASN A 133 -24.08 4.99 -27.28
N LEU A 134 -24.52 5.58 -26.17
CA LEU A 134 -23.63 6.26 -25.25
C LEU A 134 -22.65 5.25 -24.63
N GLU A 135 -21.36 5.54 -24.76
CA GLU A 135 -20.24 4.71 -24.29
C GLU A 135 -19.48 5.39 -23.14
N GLU A 136 -19.37 6.71 -23.16
CA GLU A 136 -18.65 7.52 -22.19
C GLU A 136 -19.55 8.63 -21.62
N LEU A 137 -19.65 8.70 -20.29
CA LEU A 137 -20.40 9.73 -19.58
C LEU A 137 -19.57 10.30 -18.43
N SER A 138 -19.39 11.61 -18.45
CA SER A 138 -18.77 12.34 -17.36
C SER A 138 -19.78 13.27 -16.69
N LEU A 139 -19.97 13.08 -15.39
CA LEU A 139 -20.81 13.86 -14.48
C LEU A 139 -19.97 14.40 -13.31
N GLN A 140 -18.65 14.41 -13.46
CA GLN A 140 -17.73 14.84 -12.41
C GLN A 140 -18.03 16.27 -11.94
N ASN A 141 -17.81 16.57 -10.65
CA ASN A 141 -17.94 17.92 -10.13
C ASN A 141 -19.34 18.51 -10.37
N ASN A 142 -20.36 17.77 -9.94
CA ASN A 142 -21.75 18.19 -9.91
C ASN A 142 -22.24 18.16 -8.44
N ARG A 143 -23.55 18.12 -8.20
CA ARG A 143 -24.16 18.15 -6.87
C ARG A 143 -25.04 16.93 -6.61
N LEU A 144 -24.66 15.78 -7.19
CA LEU A 144 -25.43 14.55 -7.06
C LEU A 144 -25.24 13.96 -5.66
N SER A 145 -26.29 13.93 -4.84
CA SER A 145 -26.25 13.29 -3.52
C SER A 145 -26.70 11.84 -3.54
N SER A 146 -27.49 11.46 -4.55
CA SER A 146 -28.01 10.11 -4.75
C SER A 146 -28.35 9.87 -6.21
N LEU A 147 -28.50 8.60 -6.59
CA LEU A 147 -28.93 8.19 -7.92
C LEU A 147 -30.30 7.52 -7.84
N THR A 148 -31.20 7.85 -8.78
CA THR A 148 -32.50 7.18 -8.88
C THR A 148 -32.37 5.81 -9.54
N THR A 149 -33.19 4.84 -9.14
CA THR A 149 -33.32 3.55 -9.83
C THR A 149 -33.55 3.73 -11.34
N GLY A 150 -32.79 2.98 -12.16
CA GLY A 150 -32.93 2.97 -13.61
C GLY A 150 -32.31 4.20 -14.30
N VAL A 151 -31.55 5.03 -13.60
CA VAL A 151 -30.99 6.29 -14.16
C VAL A 151 -30.17 6.07 -15.42
N PHE A 152 -29.41 4.97 -15.51
CA PHE A 152 -28.59 4.65 -16.69
C PHE A 152 -29.20 3.57 -17.59
N SER A 153 -30.43 3.12 -17.32
CA SER A 153 -31.11 2.06 -18.08
C SER A 153 -31.27 2.36 -19.58
N GLN A 154 -31.28 3.64 -19.97
CA GLN A 154 -31.38 4.09 -21.37
C GLN A 154 -30.03 4.21 -22.09
N ALA A 155 -28.91 3.97 -21.39
CA ALA A 155 -27.55 3.98 -21.91
C ALA A 155 -26.91 2.57 -21.79
N PRO A 156 -27.46 1.53 -22.45
CA PRO A 156 -27.04 0.15 -22.24
C PRO A 156 -25.62 -0.16 -22.73
N ARG A 157 -24.99 0.74 -23.50
CA ARG A 157 -23.63 0.60 -24.03
C ARG A 157 -22.59 1.37 -23.21
N LEU A 158 -22.97 1.91 -22.07
CA LEU A 158 -22.07 2.69 -21.23
C LEU A 158 -20.91 1.81 -20.74
N ARG A 159 -19.67 2.26 -21.01
CA ARG A 159 -18.41 1.57 -20.66
C ARG A 159 -17.59 2.40 -19.69
N GLU A 160 -17.63 3.73 -19.81
CA GLU A 160 -16.89 4.63 -18.92
C GLU A 160 -17.85 5.60 -18.24
N LEU A 161 -17.83 5.62 -16.91
CA LEU A 161 -18.67 6.47 -16.10
C LEU A 161 -17.83 7.18 -15.04
N ASN A 162 -17.77 8.51 -15.15
CA ASN A 162 -17.12 9.36 -14.16
C ASN A 162 -18.17 10.11 -13.32
N LEU A 163 -18.28 9.73 -12.05
CA LEU A 163 -19.14 10.33 -11.04
C LEU A 163 -18.34 11.03 -9.94
N ALA A 164 -17.05 11.28 -10.16
CA ALA A 164 -16.16 11.85 -9.16
C ALA A 164 -16.61 13.25 -8.70
N SER A 165 -16.22 13.66 -7.50
CA SER A 165 -16.53 14.98 -6.93
C SER A 165 -18.02 15.28 -6.95
N ASN A 166 -18.80 14.38 -6.38
CA ASN A 166 -20.22 14.55 -6.07
C ASN A 166 -20.43 14.22 -4.58
N ASP A 167 -21.67 14.24 -4.12
CA ASP A 167 -22.03 13.94 -2.72
C ASP A 167 -22.68 12.56 -2.58
N ILE A 168 -22.35 11.60 -3.46
CA ILE A 168 -23.05 10.31 -3.51
C ILE A 168 -22.72 9.50 -2.26
N GLY A 169 -23.75 9.24 -1.46
CA GLY A 169 -23.69 8.48 -0.21
C GLY A 169 -23.91 6.98 -0.41
N GLU A 170 -24.79 6.63 -1.33
CA GLU A 170 -25.29 5.27 -1.54
C GLU A 170 -25.70 5.08 -2.99
N PHE A 171 -25.68 3.82 -3.42
CA PHE A 171 -26.25 3.41 -4.69
C PHE A 171 -27.62 2.75 -4.48
N PRO A 172 -28.58 2.94 -5.41
CA PRO A 172 -29.80 2.14 -5.40
C PRO A 172 -29.47 0.67 -5.61
N THR A 173 -30.24 -0.22 -4.98
CA THR A 173 -29.92 -1.66 -4.90
C THR A 173 -29.86 -2.38 -6.24
N ASP A 174 -30.47 -1.82 -7.29
CA ASP A 174 -30.51 -2.37 -8.64
C ASP A 174 -29.62 -1.63 -9.65
N ILE A 175 -28.79 -0.67 -9.20
CA ILE A 175 -27.88 0.09 -10.09
C ILE A 175 -26.94 -0.82 -10.89
N SER A 176 -26.58 -1.98 -10.32
CA SER A 176 -25.69 -2.95 -10.92
C SER A 176 -26.21 -3.49 -12.26
N ARG A 177 -27.54 -3.52 -12.46
CA ARG A 177 -28.15 -3.92 -13.73
C ARG A 177 -27.86 -2.91 -14.83
N ASP A 178 -27.92 -1.62 -14.47
CA ASP A 178 -27.66 -0.53 -15.41
C ASP A 178 -26.16 -0.44 -15.74
N LEU A 179 -25.30 -0.74 -14.76
CA LEU A 179 -23.84 -0.60 -14.87
C LEU A 179 -23.10 -1.90 -15.22
N MET A 180 -23.82 -2.95 -15.66
CA MET A 180 -23.23 -4.26 -15.91
C MET A 180 -22.15 -4.29 -17.01
N ASN A 181 -22.19 -3.31 -17.94
CA ASN A 181 -21.25 -3.16 -19.06
C ASN A 181 -20.16 -2.12 -18.80
N VAL A 182 -20.19 -1.44 -17.64
CA VAL A 182 -19.20 -0.43 -17.29
C VAL A 182 -17.88 -1.11 -16.98
N GLU A 183 -16.83 -0.67 -17.67
CA GLU A 183 -15.46 -1.14 -17.55
C GLU A 183 -14.63 -0.22 -16.66
N ILE A 184 -14.89 1.09 -16.71
CA ILE A 184 -14.20 2.11 -15.91
C ILE A 184 -15.24 2.91 -15.13
N LEU A 185 -15.11 2.89 -13.80
CA LEU A 185 -15.97 3.63 -12.89
C LEU A 185 -15.12 4.49 -11.95
N ASP A 186 -15.30 5.81 -12.03
CA ASP A 186 -14.70 6.77 -11.11
C ASP A 186 -15.74 7.32 -10.13
N LEU A 187 -15.48 7.09 -8.84
CA LEU A 187 -16.28 7.53 -7.71
C LEU A 187 -15.46 8.35 -6.72
N SER A 188 -14.30 8.85 -7.14
CA SER A 188 -13.41 9.65 -6.31
C SER A 188 -14.12 10.86 -5.71
N TYR A 189 -13.74 11.32 -4.52
CA TYR A 189 -14.34 12.47 -3.85
C TYR A 189 -15.86 12.37 -3.66
N ASN A 190 -16.38 11.16 -3.41
CA ASN A 190 -17.74 10.93 -2.91
C ASN A 190 -17.69 10.52 -1.42
N SER A 191 -18.74 9.90 -0.91
CA SER A 191 -18.77 9.38 0.47
C SER A 191 -18.26 7.94 0.57
N ALA A 192 -17.54 7.61 1.63
CA ALA A 192 -17.13 6.24 1.93
C ALA A 192 -18.31 5.31 2.26
N SER A 193 -19.50 5.86 2.56
CA SER A 193 -20.74 5.08 2.77
C SER A 193 -21.09 4.19 1.58
N LEU A 194 -20.63 4.54 0.37
CA LEU A 194 -20.80 3.78 -0.86
C LEU A 194 -20.25 2.35 -0.74
N LEU A 195 -19.16 2.15 0.00
CA LEU A 195 -18.53 0.85 0.22
C LEU A 195 -19.35 -0.08 1.13
N LEU A 196 -20.35 0.47 1.83
CA LEU A 196 -21.25 -0.31 2.69
C LEU A 196 -22.38 -0.97 1.87
N THR A 197 -22.58 -0.55 0.62
CA THR A 197 -23.60 -1.10 -0.26
C THR A 197 -22.98 -2.19 -1.14
N PRO A 198 -23.40 -3.47 -1.04
CA PRO A 198 -22.77 -4.58 -1.75
C PRO A 198 -23.27 -4.68 -3.20
N VAL A 199 -23.05 -3.63 -4.01
CA VAL A 199 -23.52 -3.55 -5.41
C VAL A 199 -22.42 -3.74 -6.44
N PHE A 200 -21.15 -3.57 -6.07
CA PHE A 200 -20.03 -3.71 -6.99
C PHE A 200 -19.92 -5.12 -7.57
N GLY A 201 -20.22 -6.15 -6.79
CA GLY A 201 -20.06 -7.56 -7.19
C GLY A 201 -20.87 -8.03 -8.40
N GLN A 202 -21.83 -7.23 -8.85
CA GLN A 202 -22.65 -7.50 -10.02
C GLN A 202 -22.19 -6.72 -11.26
N MET A 203 -21.23 -5.81 -11.13
CA MET A 203 -20.63 -5.04 -12.23
C MET A 203 -19.58 -5.91 -12.94
N VAL A 204 -20.04 -6.93 -13.66
CA VAL A 204 -19.20 -8.01 -14.18
C VAL A 204 -18.18 -7.56 -15.23
N ALA A 205 -18.41 -6.45 -15.94
CA ALA A 205 -17.46 -5.91 -16.92
C ALA A 205 -16.38 -5.02 -16.29
N LEU A 206 -16.48 -4.69 -15.00
CA LEU A 206 -15.65 -3.68 -14.37
C LEU A 206 -14.18 -4.12 -14.31
N GLN A 207 -13.30 -3.31 -14.90
CA GLN A 207 -11.86 -3.54 -15.00
C GLN A 207 -11.06 -2.51 -14.22
N HIS A 208 -11.57 -1.28 -14.09
CA HIS A 208 -10.92 -0.19 -13.39
C HIS A 208 -11.91 0.51 -12.46
N LEU A 209 -11.64 0.44 -11.17
CA LEU A 209 -12.43 1.11 -10.13
C LEU A 209 -11.56 2.16 -9.44
N ILE A 210 -12.03 3.40 -9.45
CA ILE A 210 -11.33 4.55 -8.86
C ILE A 210 -12.17 5.08 -7.70
N LEU A 211 -11.59 5.05 -6.51
CA LEU A 211 -12.24 5.37 -5.24
C LEU A 211 -11.35 6.31 -4.43
N ASN A 212 -10.74 7.31 -5.05
CA ASN A 212 -9.77 8.18 -4.39
C ASN A 212 -10.46 9.24 -3.51
N ASN A 213 -9.85 9.61 -2.39
CA ASN A 213 -10.28 10.72 -1.53
C ASN A 213 -11.75 10.65 -1.08
N LEU A 214 -12.22 9.47 -0.66
CA LEU A 214 -13.56 9.32 -0.11
C LEU A 214 -13.69 10.04 1.23
N SER A 215 -14.81 10.74 1.40
CA SER A 215 -15.13 11.42 2.66
C SER A 215 -15.64 10.42 3.71
N ALA A 216 -15.27 10.62 4.97
CA ALA A 216 -15.63 9.72 6.07
C ALA A 216 -17.15 9.71 6.34
N VAL A 217 -17.65 8.59 6.85
CA VAL A 217 -19.07 8.41 7.20
C VAL A 217 -19.38 9.13 8.52
N ASN A 218 -20.23 10.16 8.44
CA ASN A 218 -20.60 11.04 9.56
C ASN A 218 -19.39 11.81 10.13
N ASN A 219 -19.61 12.79 11.00
CA ASN A 219 -18.53 13.50 11.73
C ASN A 219 -17.74 12.57 12.70
N ALA A 220 -17.58 11.29 12.37
CA ALA A 220 -16.60 10.40 12.95
C ALA A 220 -15.27 11.15 13.03
N SER A 221 -14.66 11.07 14.20
CA SER A 221 -13.37 11.66 14.51
C SER A 221 -12.45 11.55 13.31
N VAL A 222 -11.80 12.66 12.95
CA VAL A 222 -10.79 12.81 11.87
C VAL A 222 -9.71 11.71 11.86
N VAL A 223 -9.64 10.90 12.93
CA VAL A 223 -8.62 9.94 13.32
C VAL A 223 -8.90 8.51 12.84
N ASP A 224 -10.15 8.14 12.53
CA ASP A 224 -10.47 6.74 12.17
C ASP A 224 -10.36 6.52 10.65
N SER A 225 -9.68 5.45 10.24
CA SER A 225 -9.59 5.04 8.84
C SER A 225 -10.97 4.80 8.24
N ILE A 226 -11.15 5.03 6.93
CA ILE A 226 -12.44 4.75 6.30
C ILE A 226 -12.83 3.26 6.49
N PRO A 227 -14.10 2.96 6.82
CA PRO A 227 -14.55 1.58 6.92
C PRO A 227 -14.65 0.98 5.53
N VAL A 228 -13.82 -0.03 5.25
CA VAL A 228 -13.92 -0.87 4.05
C VAL A 228 -14.35 -2.26 4.51
N PRO A 229 -15.64 -2.64 4.36
CA PRO A 229 -16.10 -3.99 4.69
C PRO A 229 -15.34 -5.05 3.91
N ASP A 230 -15.14 -6.23 4.51
CA ASP A 230 -14.44 -7.34 3.85
C ASP A 230 -15.12 -7.78 2.55
N SER A 231 -16.43 -7.57 2.44
CA SER A 231 -17.23 -7.88 1.26
C SER A 231 -17.35 -6.74 0.25
N ALA A 232 -16.67 -5.61 0.46
CA ALA A 232 -16.85 -4.40 -0.35
C ALA A 232 -16.56 -4.64 -1.85
N PHE A 233 -15.63 -5.54 -2.15
CA PHE A 233 -15.17 -5.85 -3.50
C PHE A 233 -15.51 -7.27 -3.95
N ASP A 234 -16.34 -7.99 -3.20
CA ASP A 234 -16.76 -9.33 -3.56
C ASP A 234 -17.43 -9.35 -4.93
N GLY A 235 -17.11 -10.35 -5.76
CA GLY A 235 -17.69 -10.53 -7.10
C GLY A 235 -17.01 -9.73 -8.22
N LEU A 236 -16.10 -8.80 -7.91
CA LEU A 236 -15.30 -8.04 -8.87
C LEU A 236 -14.20 -8.90 -9.55
N SER A 237 -14.62 -9.98 -10.18
CA SER A 237 -13.75 -11.01 -10.76
C SER A 237 -12.92 -10.52 -11.95
N ASN A 238 -13.35 -9.50 -12.69
CA ASN A 238 -12.61 -8.95 -13.84
C ASN A 238 -11.80 -7.69 -13.52
N LEU A 239 -11.79 -7.25 -12.27
CA LEU A 239 -11.12 -6.03 -11.87
C LEU A 239 -9.60 -6.20 -11.98
N ARG A 240 -8.97 -5.29 -12.75
CA ARG A 240 -7.52 -5.26 -13.01
C ARG A 240 -6.84 -4.09 -12.34
N LYS A 241 -7.53 -2.97 -12.16
CA LYS A 241 -6.98 -1.74 -11.59
C LYS A 241 -7.88 -1.23 -10.47
N LEU A 242 -7.28 -0.97 -9.31
CA LEU A 242 -7.96 -0.39 -8.16
C LEU A 242 -7.19 0.83 -7.65
N GLU A 243 -7.86 1.96 -7.51
CA GLU A 243 -7.29 3.15 -6.90
C GLU A 243 -8.02 3.52 -5.61
N LEU A 244 -7.25 3.62 -4.52
CA LEU A 244 -7.71 3.92 -3.17
C LEU A 244 -6.84 5.02 -2.52
N ASN A 245 -6.38 5.97 -3.33
CA ASN A 245 -5.50 7.05 -2.90
C ASN A 245 -6.24 8.01 -1.94
N GLY A 246 -5.55 8.59 -0.96
CA GLY A 246 -6.14 9.67 -0.15
C GLY A 246 -7.28 9.24 0.78
N ASN A 247 -7.40 7.95 1.08
CA ASN A 247 -8.53 7.35 1.82
C ASN A 247 -8.25 7.16 3.31
N ARG A 248 -7.16 7.72 3.85
CA ARG A 248 -6.78 7.61 5.26
C ARG A 248 -6.65 6.16 5.76
N LEU A 249 -6.32 5.22 4.87
CA LEU A 249 -6.16 3.81 5.21
C LEU A 249 -4.92 3.60 6.08
N SER A 250 -5.05 2.94 7.23
CA SER A 250 -3.92 2.57 8.10
C SER A 250 -3.29 1.22 7.75
N LYS A 251 -4.02 0.41 6.98
CA LYS A 251 -3.64 -0.91 6.47
C LYS A 251 -4.36 -1.18 5.15
N ILE A 252 -3.89 -2.18 4.40
CA ILE A 252 -4.60 -2.67 3.21
C ILE A 252 -5.88 -3.39 3.67
N PRO A 253 -7.06 -3.07 3.09
CA PRO A 253 -8.31 -3.75 3.44
C PRO A 253 -8.31 -5.23 3.04
N ALA A 254 -8.86 -6.11 3.88
CA ALA A 254 -8.97 -7.54 3.59
C ALA A 254 -9.81 -7.84 2.33
N ALA A 255 -10.74 -6.94 1.97
CA ALA A 255 -11.50 -7.01 0.73
C ALA A 255 -10.61 -7.05 -0.53
N VAL A 256 -9.39 -6.52 -0.49
CA VAL A 256 -8.46 -6.56 -1.64
C VAL A 256 -8.05 -8.01 -1.95
N LYS A 257 -8.04 -8.90 -0.96
CA LYS A 257 -7.68 -10.31 -1.11
C LYS A 257 -8.64 -11.09 -2.02
N THR A 258 -9.86 -10.61 -2.22
CA THR A 258 -10.86 -11.27 -3.09
C THR A 258 -10.66 -10.94 -4.57
N LEU A 259 -9.80 -9.96 -4.89
CA LEU A 259 -9.53 -9.49 -6.25
C LEU A 259 -8.47 -10.35 -6.94
N LEU A 260 -8.90 -11.45 -7.53
CA LEU A 260 -8.01 -12.49 -8.10
C LEU A 260 -7.22 -12.05 -9.34
N ASN A 261 -7.72 -11.06 -10.09
CA ASN A 261 -7.14 -10.61 -11.36
C ASN A 261 -6.51 -9.21 -11.29
N LEU A 262 -6.22 -8.72 -10.07
CA LEU A 262 -5.68 -7.40 -9.86
C LEU A 262 -4.22 -7.30 -10.33
N ILE A 263 -3.94 -6.31 -11.18
CA ILE A 263 -2.63 -6.05 -11.80
C ILE A 263 -2.03 -4.75 -11.26
N SER A 264 -2.87 -3.75 -10.99
CA SER A 264 -2.44 -2.47 -10.47
C SER A 264 -3.27 -2.07 -9.27
N ILE A 265 -2.59 -1.70 -8.19
CA ILE A 265 -3.21 -1.07 -7.04
C ILE A 265 -2.50 0.22 -6.69
N LYS A 266 -3.29 1.29 -6.51
CA LYS A 266 -2.78 2.57 -6.04
C LYS A 266 -3.30 2.92 -4.65
N LEU A 267 -2.38 3.15 -3.73
CA LEU A 267 -2.65 3.40 -2.31
C LEU A 267 -1.90 4.65 -1.82
N GLN A 268 -1.56 5.57 -2.72
CA GLN A 268 -0.77 6.75 -2.37
C GLN A 268 -1.51 7.68 -1.39
N SER A 269 -0.78 8.44 -0.59
CA SER A 269 -1.36 9.42 0.34
C SER A 269 -2.35 8.80 1.32
N ASN A 270 -1.99 7.66 1.91
CA ASN A 270 -2.70 7.01 3.01
C ASN A 270 -1.82 7.04 4.28
N PHE A 271 -2.18 6.24 5.29
CA PHE A 271 -1.44 6.11 6.54
C PHE A 271 -0.93 4.68 6.76
N ILE A 272 -0.67 3.94 5.68
CA ILE A 272 -0.29 2.53 5.74
C ILE A 272 1.10 2.40 6.39
N GLN A 273 1.20 1.60 7.46
CA GLN A 273 2.43 1.45 8.24
C GLN A 273 3.22 0.18 7.90
N SER A 274 2.55 -0.82 7.36
CA SER A 274 3.14 -2.08 6.93
C SER A 274 2.34 -2.69 5.80
N ILE A 275 3.00 -3.56 5.04
CA ILE A 275 2.41 -4.40 4.00
C ILE A 275 2.89 -5.83 4.18
N ASP A 276 1.98 -6.79 3.97
CA ASP A 276 2.27 -8.23 3.99
C ASP A 276 1.78 -8.89 2.69
N ALA A 277 2.41 -10.00 2.28
CA ALA A 277 1.96 -10.77 1.14
C ALA A 277 0.53 -11.30 1.35
N ASP A 278 0.16 -11.62 2.59
CA ASP A 278 -1.16 -12.15 2.92
C ASP A 278 -2.32 -11.13 2.79
N ASP A 279 -1.99 -9.83 2.65
CA ASP A 279 -2.97 -8.77 2.36
C ASP A 279 -3.59 -8.91 0.96
N PHE A 280 -2.93 -9.66 0.06
CA PHE A 280 -3.33 -9.87 -1.31
C PHE A 280 -3.65 -11.34 -1.60
N HIS A 281 -4.31 -11.58 -2.73
CA HIS A 281 -4.43 -12.93 -3.26
C HIS A 281 -3.05 -13.49 -3.64
N GLN A 282 -2.85 -14.79 -3.41
CA GLN A 282 -1.59 -15.49 -3.65
C GLN A 282 -1.80 -16.68 -4.62
N PRO A 283 -0.97 -16.81 -5.68
CA PRO A 283 0.06 -15.88 -6.12
C PRO A 283 -0.54 -14.59 -6.70
N SER A 284 0.09 -13.45 -6.42
CA SER A 284 -0.39 -12.16 -6.93
C SER A 284 0.01 -11.94 -8.40
N LEU A 285 -0.92 -11.40 -9.18
CA LEU A 285 -0.68 -10.91 -10.55
C LEU A 285 -0.28 -9.42 -10.58
N LEU A 286 -0.01 -8.81 -9.42
CA LEU A 286 0.35 -7.40 -9.35
C LEU A 286 1.65 -7.11 -10.11
N GLU A 287 1.55 -6.16 -11.02
CA GLU A 287 2.66 -5.56 -11.77
C GLU A 287 2.98 -4.15 -11.21
N TRP A 288 1.97 -3.42 -10.74
CA TRP A 288 2.12 -2.04 -10.25
C TRP A 288 1.60 -1.88 -8.81
N LEU A 289 2.50 -1.51 -7.90
CA LEU A 289 2.19 -1.20 -6.50
C LEU A 289 2.64 0.21 -6.14
N GLU A 290 1.68 1.11 -5.98
CA GLU A 290 1.91 2.52 -5.61
C GLU A 290 1.61 2.75 -4.13
N LEU A 291 2.66 3.03 -3.34
CA LEU A 291 2.59 3.27 -1.90
C LEU A 291 3.23 4.61 -1.50
N ASP A 292 3.39 5.53 -2.45
CA ASP A 292 3.91 6.86 -2.21
C ASP A 292 3.15 7.61 -1.11
N ASN A 293 3.86 8.39 -0.30
CA ASN A 293 3.29 9.21 0.77
C ASN A 293 2.43 8.38 1.75
N ASN A 294 3.04 7.37 2.36
CA ASN A 294 2.47 6.54 3.43
C ASN A 294 3.39 6.58 4.67
N SER A 295 3.15 5.70 5.64
CA SER A 295 3.87 5.64 6.92
C SER A 295 4.74 4.38 7.07
N LEU A 296 5.19 3.78 5.97
CA LEU A 296 5.99 2.55 6.00
C LEU A 296 7.34 2.79 6.67
N VAL A 297 7.76 1.88 7.56
CA VAL A 297 9.03 2.00 8.33
C VAL A 297 10.13 1.05 7.83
N GLU A 298 9.73 -0.13 7.39
CA GLU A 298 10.63 -1.14 6.82
C GLU A 298 9.90 -2.06 5.85
N ILE A 299 10.65 -2.66 4.93
CA ILE A 299 10.18 -3.75 4.06
C ILE A 299 10.82 -5.06 4.53
N ARG A 300 10.00 -6.03 4.92
CA ARG A 300 10.45 -7.32 5.48
C ARG A 300 10.54 -8.41 4.42
N THR A 301 11.15 -9.54 4.79
CA THR A 301 11.38 -10.68 3.89
C THR A 301 10.09 -11.33 3.37
N SER A 302 9.06 -11.43 4.22
CA SER A 302 7.75 -11.98 3.84
C SER A 302 6.91 -11.01 3.00
N THR A 303 7.14 -9.70 3.14
CA THR A 303 6.32 -8.64 2.54
C THR A 303 6.19 -8.79 1.03
N LEU A 304 7.30 -8.95 0.30
CA LEU A 304 7.29 -8.98 -1.16
C LEU A 304 7.39 -10.38 -1.77
N ALA A 305 7.39 -11.43 -0.94
CA ALA A 305 7.53 -12.81 -1.39
C ALA A 305 6.39 -13.25 -2.32
N GLY A 306 5.21 -12.62 -2.20
CA GLY A 306 4.01 -12.92 -2.98
C GLY A 306 3.84 -12.17 -4.31
N PHE A 307 4.79 -11.34 -4.74
CA PHE A 307 4.66 -10.49 -5.93
C PHE A 307 5.71 -10.81 -7.03
N PRO A 308 5.66 -11.99 -7.65
CA PRO A 308 6.67 -12.41 -8.63
C PRO A 308 6.62 -11.60 -9.93
N HIS A 309 5.49 -10.96 -10.24
CA HIS A 309 5.27 -10.19 -11.47
C HIS A 309 5.48 -8.69 -11.32
N LEU A 310 5.87 -8.22 -10.13
CA LEU A 310 5.97 -6.79 -9.84
C LEU A 310 7.01 -6.11 -10.74
N THR A 311 6.58 -5.17 -11.56
CA THR A 311 7.42 -4.36 -12.45
C THR A 311 7.62 -2.95 -11.94
N ASP A 312 6.70 -2.42 -11.14
CA ASP A 312 6.76 -1.05 -10.66
C ASP A 312 6.38 -0.98 -9.18
N LEU A 313 7.32 -0.47 -8.36
CA LEU A 313 7.18 -0.32 -6.92
C LEU A 313 7.56 1.10 -6.50
N TYR A 314 6.55 1.87 -6.13
CA TYR A 314 6.69 3.26 -5.71
C TYR A 314 6.53 3.36 -4.18
N LEU A 315 7.59 3.82 -3.52
CA LEU A 315 7.72 3.91 -2.05
C LEU A 315 8.19 5.29 -1.61
N ASN A 316 8.03 6.32 -2.45
CA ASN A 316 8.49 7.67 -2.16
C ASN A 316 7.79 8.24 -0.93
N TYR A 317 8.47 9.14 -0.24
CA TYR A 317 7.94 9.92 0.89
C TYR A 317 7.28 9.05 1.98
N ASN A 318 7.91 7.92 2.30
CA ASN A 318 7.58 7.09 3.46
C ASN A 318 8.58 7.34 4.61
N ASN A 319 8.44 6.59 5.70
CA ASN A 319 9.38 6.63 6.82
C ASN A 319 10.37 5.44 6.77
N LEU A 320 10.69 4.94 5.57
CA LEU A 320 11.51 3.75 5.42
C LEU A 320 12.93 4.02 5.92
N THR A 321 13.31 3.28 6.96
CA THR A 321 14.67 3.29 7.50
C THR A 321 15.52 2.16 6.94
N THR A 322 14.90 1.03 6.59
CA THR A 322 15.60 -0.14 6.05
C THR A 322 14.73 -0.95 5.10
N ILE A 323 15.39 -1.66 4.18
CA ILE A 323 14.82 -2.78 3.42
C ILE A 323 15.63 -4.00 3.85
N VAL A 324 14.97 -4.92 4.55
CA VAL A 324 15.62 -6.04 5.23
C VAL A 324 16.27 -6.97 4.21
N ASP A 325 17.37 -7.59 4.61
CA ASP A 325 18.05 -8.58 3.79
C ASP A 325 17.09 -9.68 3.31
N GLY A 326 17.23 -10.03 2.03
CA GLY A 326 16.38 -10.97 1.33
C GLY A 326 14.98 -10.49 0.95
N ALA A 327 14.54 -9.28 1.36
CA ALA A 327 13.20 -8.78 1.02
C ALA A 327 12.95 -8.66 -0.49
N MET A 328 13.99 -8.41 -1.28
CA MET A 328 13.90 -8.26 -2.73
C MET A 328 14.17 -9.56 -3.51
N ASN A 329 14.42 -10.69 -2.84
CA ASN A 329 14.89 -11.92 -3.51
C ASN A 329 13.86 -12.54 -4.46
N HIS A 330 12.57 -12.33 -4.22
CA HIS A 330 11.47 -12.87 -5.03
C HIS A 330 10.87 -11.85 -6.00
N VAL A 331 11.37 -10.60 -5.98
CA VAL A 331 10.90 -9.52 -6.84
C VAL A 331 11.64 -9.60 -8.17
N ASN A 332 10.96 -9.23 -9.26
CA ASN A 332 11.56 -9.14 -10.58
C ASN A 332 12.81 -8.23 -10.54
N PRO A 333 13.99 -8.70 -11.01
CA PRO A 333 15.20 -7.88 -11.06
C PRO A 333 15.08 -6.59 -11.88
N ASN A 334 14.19 -6.56 -12.88
CA ASN A 334 13.93 -5.40 -13.73
C ASN A 334 12.87 -4.43 -13.17
N VAL A 335 12.50 -4.56 -11.89
CA VAL A 335 11.53 -3.68 -11.24
C VAL A 335 11.98 -2.20 -11.32
N THR A 336 11.06 -1.28 -11.56
CA THR A 336 11.25 0.15 -11.31
C THR A 336 11.03 0.40 -9.83
N LEU A 337 12.04 0.92 -9.14
CA LEU A 337 11.99 1.18 -7.70
C LEU A 337 12.20 2.66 -7.41
N GLU A 338 11.23 3.29 -6.77
CA GLU A 338 11.31 4.69 -6.34
C GLU A 338 11.31 4.82 -4.81
N LEU A 339 12.33 5.49 -4.27
CA LEU A 339 12.63 5.58 -2.84
C LEU A 339 12.94 7.02 -2.38
N PHE A 340 12.49 8.05 -3.08
CA PHE A 340 12.73 9.44 -2.69
C PHE A 340 12.12 9.75 -1.32
N GLY A 341 12.71 10.71 -0.59
CA GLY A 341 12.12 11.22 0.63
C GLY A 341 12.05 10.23 1.81
N ASN A 342 12.81 9.12 1.78
CA ASN A 342 12.86 8.15 2.88
C ASN A 342 14.10 8.35 3.78
N PRO A 343 13.98 8.23 5.12
CA PRO A 343 15.09 8.36 6.07
C PRO A 343 15.96 7.09 6.14
N ILE A 344 16.51 6.67 5.00
CA ILE A 344 17.26 5.42 4.88
C ILE A 344 18.51 5.41 5.79
N ARG A 345 18.63 4.37 6.61
CA ARG A 345 19.74 4.13 7.54
C ARG A 345 20.71 3.12 6.93
N CYS A 346 21.86 3.62 6.47
CA CYS A 346 22.91 2.84 5.83
C CYS A 346 23.85 2.19 6.86
N ASP A 347 23.29 1.31 7.70
CA ASP A 347 24.03 0.48 8.65
C ASP A 347 24.17 -0.96 8.13
N CYS A 348 24.55 -1.90 9.00
CA CYS A 348 24.72 -3.30 8.59
C CYS A 348 23.43 -3.96 8.07
N HIS A 349 22.25 -3.52 8.50
CA HIS A 349 20.98 -4.17 8.13
C HIS A 349 20.56 -3.87 6.69
N LEU A 350 21.00 -2.75 6.13
CA LEU A 350 20.73 -2.39 4.73
C LEU A 350 21.71 -3.04 3.74
N ARG A 351 22.76 -3.71 4.23
CA ARG A 351 23.85 -4.27 3.41
C ARG A 351 23.33 -5.26 2.36
N GLY A 352 22.37 -6.10 2.72
CA GLY A 352 21.75 -7.07 1.81
C GLY A 352 21.03 -6.41 0.64
N PHE A 353 20.20 -5.40 0.93
CA PHE A 353 19.54 -4.60 -0.09
C PHE A 353 20.54 -3.87 -1.01
N ALA A 354 21.60 -3.29 -0.45
CA ALA A 354 22.66 -2.65 -1.24
C ALA A 354 23.39 -3.65 -2.16
N ALA A 355 23.61 -4.88 -1.70
CA ALA A 355 24.21 -5.94 -2.51
C ALA A 355 23.26 -6.37 -3.64
N TRP A 356 21.96 -6.54 -3.35
CA TRP A 356 20.95 -6.86 -4.35
C TRP A 356 20.86 -5.79 -5.44
N LEU A 357 20.88 -4.50 -5.07
CA LEU A 357 20.89 -3.38 -6.02
C LEU A 357 22.09 -3.40 -6.97
N LYS A 358 23.25 -3.87 -6.51
CA LYS A 358 24.48 -3.91 -7.31
C LYS A 358 24.58 -5.12 -8.23
N ASN A 359 24.16 -6.27 -7.72
CA ASN A 359 24.47 -7.55 -8.33
C ASN A 359 23.29 -8.16 -9.10
N ASN A 360 22.06 -7.82 -8.70
CA ASN A 360 20.86 -8.47 -9.21
C ASN A 360 19.95 -7.47 -9.93
N HIS A 361 19.77 -6.27 -9.40
CA HIS A 361 18.86 -5.29 -9.96
C HIS A 361 19.33 -4.77 -11.34
N THR A 362 18.42 -4.79 -12.30
CA THR A 362 18.65 -4.33 -13.69
C THR A 362 17.68 -3.24 -14.14
N GLY A 363 16.66 -2.96 -13.33
CA GLY A 363 15.65 -1.94 -13.60
C GLY A 363 16.11 -0.52 -13.25
N SER A 364 15.13 0.38 -13.13
CA SER A 364 15.37 1.78 -12.78
C SER A 364 15.27 2.00 -11.27
N LEU A 365 16.34 2.48 -10.65
CA LEU A 365 16.33 2.99 -9.28
C LEU A 365 16.29 4.52 -9.28
N LYS A 366 15.28 5.10 -8.61
CA LYS A 366 15.25 6.53 -8.30
C LYS A 366 15.23 6.76 -6.78
N GLY A 367 16.07 7.67 -6.28
CA GLY A 367 16.21 7.91 -4.84
C GLY A 367 17.20 6.95 -4.16
N GLY A 368 16.89 6.49 -2.94
CA GLY A 368 17.73 5.52 -2.22
C GLY A 368 19.07 6.08 -1.73
N ARG A 369 19.05 7.25 -1.09
CA ARG A 369 20.23 7.89 -0.48
C ARG A 369 20.21 7.75 1.03
N CYS A 370 21.39 7.57 1.60
CA CYS A 370 21.56 7.47 3.04
C CYS A 370 21.24 8.80 3.72
N VAL A 371 20.46 8.74 4.80
CA VAL A 371 20.26 9.88 5.72
C VAL A 371 21.07 9.69 6.99
N THR A 372 21.14 8.46 7.49
CA THR A 372 21.99 8.11 8.64
C THR A 372 22.90 6.93 8.29
N PRO A 373 24.08 6.80 8.94
CA PRO A 373 24.71 7.75 9.86
C PRO A 373 25.27 8.99 9.13
N ASP A 374 25.54 10.08 9.87
CA ASP A 374 26.01 11.38 9.33
C ASP A 374 27.19 11.27 8.36
N ARG A 375 28.12 10.35 8.62
CA ARG A 375 29.30 10.10 7.76
C ARG A 375 28.95 9.61 6.35
N LEU A 376 27.72 9.11 6.14
CA LEU A 376 27.22 8.61 4.85
C LEU A 376 26.07 9.48 4.32
N ASN A 377 25.74 10.60 4.98
CA ASN A 377 24.60 11.41 4.60
C ASN A 377 24.66 11.84 3.12
N ASP A 378 23.51 11.80 2.45
CA ASP A 378 23.30 12.06 1.03
C ASP A 378 24.10 11.16 0.06
N THR A 379 24.74 10.10 0.55
CA THR A 379 25.45 9.15 -0.33
C THR A 379 24.47 8.13 -0.92
N PRO A 380 24.48 7.88 -2.25
CA PRO A 380 23.68 6.81 -2.85
C PRO A 380 24.06 5.44 -2.29
N VAL A 381 23.06 4.62 -1.94
CA VAL A 381 23.28 3.26 -1.41
C VAL A 381 24.12 2.41 -2.37
N THR A 382 23.92 2.58 -3.68
CA THR A 382 24.66 1.88 -4.75
C THR A 382 26.14 2.27 -4.85
N HIS A 383 26.57 3.38 -4.24
CA HIS A 383 27.98 3.78 -4.28
C HIS A 383 28.80 3.25 -3.09
N LEU A 384 28.13 2.74 -2.05
CA LEU A 384 28.80 2.30 -0.82
C LEU A 384 29.42 0.91 -0.93
N LEU A 385 30.62 0.75 -0.38
CA LEU A 385 31.29 -0.55 -0.26
C LEU A 385 30.66 -1.38 0.88
N PRO A 386 30.68 -2.73 0.79
CA PRO A 386 30.07 -3.60 1.80
C PRO A 386 30.53 -3.34 3.24
N ASN A 387 31.80 -2.95 3.44
CA ASN A 387 32.38 -2.66 4.75
C ASN A 387 31.95 -1.31 5.34
N GLN A 388 31.38 -0.41 4.53
CA GLN A 388 30.88 0.89 4.97
C GLN A 388 29.50 0.77 5.64
N PHE A 389 28.74 -0.29 5.34
CA PHE A 389 27.55 -0.66 6.07
C PHE A 389 27.97 -1.30 7.40
N ALA A 390 27.81 -0.58 8.50
CA ALA A 390 28.31 -1.00 9.80
C ALA A 390 27.28 -0.77 10.91
N CYS A 391 27.15 -1.73 11.80
CA CYS A 391 26.41 -1.64 13.05
C CYS A 391 27.35 -1.41 14.22
N ARG A 392 26.85 -0.69 15.22
CA ARG A 392 27.64 -0.35 16.41
C ARG A 392 28.03 -1.64 17.14
N PRO A 393 29.33 -1.87 17.44
CA PRO A 393 29.78 -3.00 18.23
C PRO A 393 29.04 -3.11 19.56
N ARG A 394 28.80 -4.32 20.05
CA ARG A 394 28.12 -4.60 21.33
C ARG A 394 28.94 -5.58 22.15
N SER A 395 29.10 -5.29 23.44
CA SER A 395 29.73 -6.25 24.37
C SER A 395 28.78 -7.40 24.65
N THR A 396 29.23 -8.64 24.45
CA THR A 396 28.50 -9.87 24.78
C THR A 396 28.94 -10.47 26.11
N SER A 397 30.17 -10.18 26.55
CA SER A 397 30.70 -10.59 27.86
C SER A 397 31.49 -9.43 28.49
N PRO A 398 30.82 -8.52 29.21
CA PRO A 398 31.51 -7.44 29.90
C PRO A 398 32.27 -8.03 31.10
N ASN A 399 33.59 -8.07 31.00
CA ASN A 399 34.53 -8.47 32.06
C ASN A 399 34.61 -9.98 32.31
N ALA A 400 35.58 -10.62 31.65
CA ALA A 400 35.88 -12.04 31.86
C ALA A 400 37.09 -12.22 32.79
N THR A 401 37.11 -13.29 33.57
CA THR A 401 38.31 -13.73 34.31
C THR A 401 38.77 -15.07 33.73
N VAL A 402 40.03 -15.14 33.32
CA VAL A 402 40.67 -16.34 32.78
C VAL A 402 41.75 -16.79 33.75
N SER A 403 41.63 -18.00 34.28
CA SER A 403 42.61 -18.58 35.20
C SER A 403 43.36 -19.72 34.50
N VAL A 404 44.70 -19.64 34.47
CA VAL A 404 45.56 -20.68 33.86
C VAL A 404 46.74 -21.03 34.75
N HIS A 405 47.29 -22.23 34.60
CA HIS A 405 48.50 -22.62 35.31
C HIS A 405 49.78 -22.00 34.69
N LEU A 406 50.80 -21.76 35.52
CA LEU A 406 52.11 -21.29 35.06
C LEU A 406 52.66 -22.21 33.94
N GLY A 407 53.17 -21.63 32.86
CA GLY A 407 53.76 -22.35 31.73
C GLY A 407 52.76 -22.87 30.69
N THR A 408 51.44 -22.76 30.91
CA THR A 408 50.43 -23.12 29.90
C THR A 408 50.12 -21.93 28.98
N ASN A 409 49.30 -22.18 27.94
CA ASN A 409 48.80 -21.12 27.07
C ASN A 409 47.49 -20.54 27.64
N ALA A 410 47.32 -19.22 27.58
CA ALA A 410 46.07 -18.54 27.92
C ALA A 410 45.36 -18.03 26.66
N LEU A 411 44.06 -18.27 26.55
CA LEU A 411 43.20 -17.69 25.54
C LEU A 411 42.28 -16.65 26.21
N LEU A 412 42.47 -15.38 25.85
CA LEU A 412 41.65 -14.27 26.34
C LEU A 412 40.55 -13.96 25.30
N PRO A 413 39.28 -14.23 25.60
CA PRO A 413 38.19 -13.93 24.68
C PRO A 413 37.92 -12.41 24.65
N CYS A 414 37.79 -11.82 23.46
CA CYS A 414 37.45 -10.40 23.36
C CYS A 414 36.00 -10.12 23.83
N GLY A 415 35.06 -11.01 23.52
CA GLY A 415 33.65 -10.90 23.96
C GLY A 415 32.90 -9.69 23.38
N ILE A 416 33.31 -9.16 22.22
CA ILE A 416 32.62 -8.06 21.52
C ILE A 416 32.10 -8.60 20.20
N ASP A 417 30.81 -8.41 19.95
CA ASP A 417 30.16 -8.65 18.67
C ASP A 417 30.16 -7.36 17.84
N ALA A 418 30.57 -7.41 16.58
CA ALA A 418 30.63 -6.26 15.70
C ALA A 418 30.43 -6.66 14.24
N ASP A 419 29.66 -5.86 13.51
CA ASP A 419 29.42 -6.10 12.09
C ASP A 419 29.66 -4.82 11.26
N PRO A 420 30.64 -4.79 10.35
CA PRO A 420 31.75 -5.73 10.22
C PRO A 420 32.79 -5.49 11.32
N ILE A 421 33.64 -6.47 11.58
CA ILE A 421 34.87 -6.29 12.36
C ILE A 421 35.92 -5.67 11.43
N LEU A 422 36.36 -4.44 11.69
CA LEU A 422 37.38 -3.77 10.87
C LEU A 422 38.73 -3.66 11.59
N GLN A 423 38.71 -3.33 12.88
CA GLN A 423 39.92 -3.15 13.68
C GLN A 423 39.74 -3.74 15.06
N THR A 424 40.62 -4.67 15.42
CA THR A 424 40.72 -5.23 16.78
C THR A 424 42.11 -4.95 17.34
N SER A 425 42.15 -4.50 18.59
CA SER A 425 43.38 -4.22 19.32
C SER A 425 43.25 -4.63 20.77
N TRP A 426 44.35 -5.07 21.37
CA TRP A 426 44.44 -5.39 22.79
C TRP A 426 45.38 -4.41 23.49
N ILE A 427 45.03 -4.01 24.70
CA ILE A 427 45.92 -3.27 25.60
C ILE A 427 46.33 -4.24 26.70
N THR A 428 47.64 -4.46 26.86
CA THR A 428 48.19 -5.39 27.85
C THR A 428 48.11 -4.80 29.26
N ASN A 429 48.41 -5.65 30.26
CA ASN A 429 48.60 -5.23 31.66
C ASN A 429 49.69 -4.15 31.85
N ARG A 430 50.59 -3.97 30.86
CA ARG A 430 51.63 -2.92 30.84
C ARG A 430 51.27 -1.71 29.99
N ASN A 431 50.01 -1.60 29.57
CA ASN A 431 49.51 -0.53 28.72
C ASN A 431 50.14 -0.52 27.30
N GLU A 432 50.65 -1.67 26.84
CA GLU A 432 51.15 -1.82 25.47
C GLU A 432 50.00 -2.21 24.54
N THR A 433 49.94 -1.59 23.36
CA THR A 433 48.90 -1.90 22.36
C THR A 433 49.37 -2.98 21.40
N ILE A 434 48.67 -4.11 21.39
CA ILE A 434 48.81 -5.20 20.43
C ILE A 434 47.74 -5.00 19.35
N SER A 435 48.17 -4.83 18.11
CA SER A 435 47.30 -4.81 16.92
C SER A 435 47.76 -5.88 15.94
N THR A 436 46.92 -6.22 14.96
CA THR A 436 47.24 -7.20 13.90
C THR A 436 48.61 -6.96 13.26
N ASP A 437 48.97 -5.69 13.04
CA ASP A 437 50.22 -5.30 12.37
C ASP A 437 51.45 -5.28 13.29
N LYS A 438 51.26 -5.50 14.61
CA LYS A 438 52.31 -5.40 15.65
C LYS A 438 52.42 -6.65 16.52
N LEU A 439 51.94 -7.80 16.03
CA LEU A 439 52.02 -9.07 16.76
C LEU A 439 53.47 -9.56 16.88
N LYS A 440 53.90 -9.84 18.11
CA LYS A 440 55.19 -10.46 18.44
C LYS A 440 54.98 -11.52 19.51
N PRO A 441 55.74 -12.62 19.51
CA PRO A 441 55.73 -13.58 20.61
C PRO A 441 55.92 -12.86 21.97
N PRO A 442 55.17 -13.24 23.03
CA PRO A 442 54.33 -14.43 23.16
C PRO A 442 52.86 -14.27 22.70
N PHE A 443 52.52 -13.17 22.03
CA PHE A 443 51.13 -12.83 21.68
C PHE A 443 50.75 -13.27 20.25
N ALA A 444 49.58 -13.86 20.10
CA ALA A 444 48.97 -14.21 18.81
C ALA A 444 47.46 -13.93 18.81
N MET A 445 46.88 -13.58 17.66
CA MET A 445 45.42 -13.48 17.49
C MET A 445 44.94 -14.76 16.79
N VAL A 446 43.91 -15.42 17.34
CA VAL A 446 43.58 -16.80 16.94
C VAL A 446 42.22 -17.01 16.29
N ASP A 447 41.33 -16.01 16.33
CA ASP A 447 40.01 -16.09 15.69
C ASP A 447 39.60 -14.77 15.02
N ILE A 448 38.52 -14.84 14.23
CA ILE A 448 37.94 -13.68 13.53
C ILE A 448 37.36 -12.63 14.50
N ASN A 449 37.03 -13.04 15.72
CA ASN A 449 36.53 -12.16 16.78
C ASN A 449 37.67 -11.41 17.49
N GLY A 450 38.91 -11.78 17.18
CA GLY A 450 40.13 -11.20 17.70
C GLY A 450 40.45 -11.59 19.14
N SER A 451 40.23 -12.84 19.52
CA SER A 451 40.72 -13.39 20.80
C SER A 451 42.25 -13.45 20.83
N LEU A 452 42.82 -13.11 22.00
CA LEU A 452 44.27 -13.04 22.21
C LEU A 452 44.79 -14.32 22.85
N LEU A 453 45.71 -15.01 22.17
CA LEU A 453 46.48 -16.12 22.71
C LEU A 453 47.80 -15.59 23.28
N ILE A 454 48.10 -16.00 24.51
CA ILE A 454 49.39 -15.78 25.17
C ILE A 454 50.04 -17.15 25.34
N THR A 455 51.15 -17.40 24.65
CA THR A 455 51.87 -18.69 24.73
C THR A 455 52.85 -18.71 25.89
N ASN A 456 52.96 -19.84 26.58
CA ASN A 456 53.91 -20.05 27.68
C ASN A 456 53.84 -18.94 28.74
N VAL A 457 52.72 -18.90 29.46
CA VAL A 457 52.39 -17.82 30.40
C VAL A 457 53.35 -17.79 31.59
N THR A 458 53.88 -16.60 31.90
CA THR A 458 54.73 -16.31 33.07
C THR A 458 53.99 -15.40 34.05
N CYS A 459 54.41 -15.33 35.32
CA CYS A 459 53.81 -14.41 36.32
C CYS A 459 53.76 -12.94 35.85
N SER A 460 54.67 -12.55 34.95
CA SER A 460 54.73 -11.18 34.43
C SER A 460 53.59 -10.81 33.46
N HIS A 461 52.82 -11.81 33.01
CA HIS A 461 51.63 -11.65 32.18
C HIS A 461 50.34 -11.50 32.98
N GLU A 462 50.36 -11.72 34.31
CA GLU A 462 49.18 -11.57 35.17
C GLU A 462 48.65 -10.13 35.16
N GLY A 463 47.33 -9.96 35.16
CA GLY A 463 46.68 -8.66 35.28
C GLY A 463 45.57 -8.41 34.27
N LEU A 464 45.20 -7.14 34.14
CA LEU A 464 44.05 -6.69 33.34
C LEU A 464 44.46 -6.41 31.89
N TYR A 465 43.72 -7.01 30.97
CA TYR A 465 43.81 -6.78 29.53
C TYR A 465 42.55 -6.09 29.03
N VAL A 466 42.68 -5.24 28.01
CA VAL A 466 41.53 -4.55 27.40
C VAL A 466 41.45 -4.90 25.93
N CYS A 467 40.40 -5.61 25.53
CA CYS A 467 40.07 -5.75 24.12
C CYS A 467 39.32 -4.51 23.65
N LYS A 468 39.74 -3.91 22.55
CA LYS A 468 39.07 -2.80 21.88
C LYS A 468 38.75 -3.20 20.44
N VAL A 469 37.47 -3.21 20.09
CA VAL A 469 36.97 -3.46 18.73
C VAL A 469 36.31 -2.19 18.20
N SER A 470 36.61 -1.84 16.95
CA SER A 470 36.02 -0.70 16.27
C SER A 470 35.72 -0.96 14.81
N ASN A 471 34.68 -0.30 14.32
CA ASN A 471 34.30 -0.27 12.91
C ASN A 471 33.77 1.12 12.52
N GLY A 472 33.24 1.25 11.31
CA GLY A 472 32.70 2.52 10.82
C GLY A 472 31.52 3.08 11.63
N ALA A 473 30.91 2.32 12.54
CA ALA A 473 29.80 2.77 13.38
C ALA A 473 30.23 3.15 14.82
N GLY A 474 31.47 2.85 15.23
CA GLY A 474 32.00 3.22 16.54
C GLY A 474 32.98 2.21 17.12
N SER A 475 33.28 2.35 18.41
CA SER A 475 34.19 1.46 19.14
C SER A 475 33.66 1.05 20.51
N VAL A 476 33.91 -0.19 20.92
CA VAL A 476 33.60 -0.74 22.25
C VAL A 476 34.85 -1.38 22.85
N ARG A 477 34.90 -1.45 24.18
CA ARG A 477 35.96 -2.09 24.94
C ARG A 477 35.40 -3.12 25.91
N ASN A 478 36.13 -4.21 26.08
CA ASN A 478 35.92 -5.22 27.11
C ASN A 478 37.20 -5.42 27.90
N TYR A 479 37.04 -5.84 29.14
CA TYR A 479 38.16 -6.08 30.04
C TYR A 479 38.25 -7.58 30.31
N VAL A 480 39.48 -8.09 30.43
CA VAL A 480 39.74 -9.50 30.75
C VAL A 480 40.84 -9.56 31.80
N GLU A 481 40.53 -10.12 32.97
CA GLU A 481 41.51 -10.35 34.03
C GLU A 481 42.15 -11.73 33.83
N LEU A 482 43.46 -11.78 33.61
CA LEU A 482 44.24 -13.02 33.58
C LEU A 482 44.82 -13.29 34.97
N ARG A 483 44.46 -14.43 35.56
CA ARG A 483 44.97 -14.92 36.85
C ARG A 483 45.86 -16.14 36.63
N ILE A 484 46.99 -16.21 37.32
CA ILE A 484 47.96 -17.29 37.14
C ILE A 484 47.97 -18.18 38.38
N LEU A 485 47.60 -19.45 38.20
CA LEU A 485 47.59 -20.47 39.23
C LEU A 485 48.98 -21.13 39.31
N TYR A 486 49.65 -20.98 40.44
CA TYR A 486 50.85 -21.73 40.75
C TYR A 486 50.48 -22.93 41.64
N SER A 487 50.96 -24.10 41.27
CA SER A 487 50.80 -25.30 42.07
C SER A 487 51.60 -25.13 43.38
N THR A 488 50.91 -24.91 44.50
CA THR A 488 51.52 -25.20 45.80
C THR A 488 51.58 -26.72 45.92
N LEU A 489 52.78 -27.28 46.09
CA LEU A 489 52.94 -28.65 46.58
C LEU A 489 52.03 -28.86 47.81
N PRO A 490 51.37 -30.01 47.99
CA PRO A 490 50.62 -30.26 49.20
C PRO A 490 51.60 -30.22 50.38
N GLN A 491 51.40 -29.29 51.31
CA GLN A 491 52.01 -29.42 52.63
C GLN A 491 51.43 -30.67 53.30
N GLU A 492 52.30 -31.53 53.80
CA GLU A 492 51.94 -32.68 54.63
C GLU A 492 51.02 -32.25 55.79
N PRO A 493 50.08 -33.11 56.21
CA PRO A 493 49.09 -32.76 57.22
C PRO A 493 49.72 -32.82 58.61
N THR A 494 49.96 -31.66 59.23
CA THR A 494 50.02 -31.55 60.68
C THR A 494 48.69 -31.01 61.18
N ASP A 495 47.76 -31.91 61.49
CA ASP A 495 47.30 -32.06 62.87
C ASP A 495 46.34 -33.25 63.01
N LYS A 496 46.56 -34.04 64.04
CA LYS A 496 45.62 -35.06 64.50
C LYS A 496 44.64 -34.35 65.43
N THR A 497 43.38 -34.19 65.05
CA THR A 497 42.25 -34.65 65.90
C THR A 497 40.86 -34.48 65.28
N HIS A 498 40.10 -35.56 65.45
CA HIS A 498 38.63 -35.68 65.48
C HIS A 498 37.80 -35.53 64.19
N LEU A 499 37.47 -36.72 63.66
CA LEU A 499 36.24 -37.05 62.93
C LEU A 499 34.99 -36.42 63.58
N ILE A 500 34.09 -35.86 62.76
CA ILE A 500 32.67 -36.23 62.74
C ILE A 500 32.22 -36.30 61.27
N LEU A 501 31.57 -37.42 60.92
CA LEU A 501 30.96 -37.71 59.63
C LEU A 501 29.78 -36.77 59.33
N GLU A 502 29.60 -36.40 58.06
CA GLU A 502 28.39 -36.82 57.33
C GLU A 502 28.56 -36.69 55.82
N THR A 503 28.08 -37.72 55.14
CA THR A 503 28.33 -38.09 53.75
C THR A 503 27.37 -37.41 52.79
N SER A 504 27.89 -36.81 51.70
CA SER A 504 27.16 -36.70 50.44
C SER A 504 28.15 -36.76 49.27
N MET A 505 28.10 -37.86 48.52
CA MET A 505 28.75 -38.00 47.22
C MET A 505 27.82 -38.84 46.33
N LEU A 506 27.08 -38.14 45.47
CA LEU A 506 26.58 -38.70 44.22
C LEU A 506 27.72 -38.54 43.22
N GLU A 507 28.45 -39.62 42.93
CA GLU A 507 29.24 -39.71 41.70
C GLU A 507 28.52 -40.60 40.71
N THR A 508 28.21 -39.98 39.57
CA THR A 508 27.70 -40.60 38.36
C THR A 508 28.89 -41.24 37.64
N ILE A 509 28.95 -42.58 37.61
CA ILE A 509 29.82 -43.30 36.69
C ILE A 509 28.98 -43.77 35.50
N VAL A 510 29.31 -43.22 34.34
CA VAL A 510 28.86 -43.64 33.03
C VAL A 510 29.49 -45.00 32.72
N ILE A 511 28.66 -46.02 32.52
CA ILE A 511 29.05 -47.28 31.87
C ILE A 511 28.12 -47.48 30.68
N THR A 512 28.69 -47.43 29.48
CA THR A 512 28.04 -47.90 28.24
C THR A 512 27.79 -49.41 28.31
N PRO A 513 26.72 -49.89 27.65
CA PRO A 513 27.01 -50.91 26.64
C PRO A 513 26.20 -50.73 25.35
N THR A 514 26.85 -51.12 24.26
CA THR A 514 26.27 -51.36 22.94
C THR A 514 25.58 -52.73 22.85
N LEU A 515 24.61 -52.79 21.91
CA LEU A 515 24.06 -53.93 21.16
C LEU A 515 22.73 -54.61 21.58
N SER A 516 21.79 -54.51 20.62
CA SER A 516 20.97 -55.58 20.04
C SER A 516 19.67 -56.01 20.72
N GLY A 517 18.58 -55.99 19.93
CA GLY A 517 17.49 -56.97 20.05
C GLY A 517 16.08 -56.39 19.94
N ALA A 518 15.43 -56.65 18.81
CA ALA A 518 14.00 -56.42 18.56
C ALA A 518 13.09 -57.28 19.47
N VAL A 519 11.83 -56.87 19.67
CA VAL A 519 10.59 -57.63 19.37
C VAL A 519 9.35 -56.93 19.98
N ALA A 520 8.27 -57.00 19.21
CA ALA A 520 6.96 -56.41 19.38
C ALA A 520 6.15 -56.86 20.62
N GLY A 521 5.16 -56.05 20.99
CA GLY A 521 4.11 -56.43 21.94
C GLY A 521 3.06 -55.35 22.18
N ASN A 522 2.05 -55.29 21.32
CA ASN A 522 0.81 -54.54 21.53
C ASN A 522 0.13 -54.94 22.85
N LYS A 523 -0.45 -53.96 23.57
CA LYS A 523 -1.87 -54.03 23.95
C LYS A 523 -2.45 -52.69 24.39
N LEU A 524 -3.39 -52.27 23.54
CA LEU A 524 -4.46 -51.30 23.71
C LEU A 524 -5.31 -51.59 24.96
N MET A 525 -5.71 -50.54 25.68
CA MET A 525 -6.98 -50.49 26.41
C MET A 525 -7.49 -49.05 26.38
N ILE A 526 -8.58 -48.87 25.64
CA ILE A 526 -9.40 -47.68 25.54
C ILE A 526 -10.40 -47.72 26.70
N SER A 527 -10.60 -46.60 27.40
CA SER A 527 -11.93 -46.22 27.86
C SER A 527 -12.06 -44.70 27.96
N ILE A 528 -13.19 -44.23 27.44
CA ILE A 528 -13.63 -42.86 27.20
C ILE A 528 -14.52 -42.44 28.39
N GLY A 529 -14.52 -41.15 28.77
CA GLY A 529 -15.70 -40.53 29.39
C GLY A 529 -15.47 -39.33 30.32
N ILE A 530 -15.67 -38.11 29.79
CA ILE A 530 -16.68 -37.10 30.21
C ILE A 530 -16.66 -36.75 31.73
N THR A 531 -16.50 -35.52 32.28
CA THR A 531 -16.74 -34.12 31.86
C THR A 531 -16.28 -33.16 32.98
N GLY A 532 -16.02 -31.89 32.63
CA GLY A 532 -15.99 -30.71 33.53
C GLY A 532 -14.58 -30.16 33.73
N GLY A 533 -14.19 -28.98 33.25
CA GLY A 533 -14.95 -27.75 33.06
C GLY A 533 -14.67 -26.80 34.24
N ILE A 534 -13.97 -25.69 33.95
CA ILE A 534 -13.80 -24.49 34.78
C ILE A 534 -12.70 -24.57 35.86
N SER A 535 -11.48 -24.13 35.53
CA SER A 535 -10.55 -23.48 36.48
C SER A 535 -9.40 -22.76 35.78
N PHE A 536 -9.72 -21.78 34.93
CA PHE A 536 -8.71 -20.81 34.45
C PHE A 536 -9.26 -19.37 34.35
N VAL A 537 -10.20 -19.03 35.25
CA VAL A 537 -10.72 -17.66 35.43
C VAL A 537 -10.45 -17.09 36.84
N MET A 538 -9.81 -17.85 37.74
CA MET A 538 -9.55 -17.41 39.13
C MET A 538 -8.08 -17.14 39.45
N VAL A 539 -7.34 -16.52 38.52
CA VAL A 539 -5.99 -15.97 38.82
C VAL A 539 -5.83 -14.50 38.40
N VAL A 540 -6.75 -13.94 37.61
CA VAL A 540 -6.68 -12.53 37.17
C VAL A 540 -7.52 -11.57 38.05
N LEU A 541 -8.45 -12.09 38.86
CA LEU A 541 -9.29 -11.27 39.75
C LEU A 541 -8.70 -11.01 41.16
N LEU A 542 -7.56 -11.62 41.51
CA LEU A 542 -6.90 -11.41 42.81
C LEU A 542 -5.83 -10.31 42.80
N VAL A 543 -5.41 -9.83 41.61
CA VAL A 543 -4.35 -8.80 41.48
C VAL A 543 -4.93 -7.38 41.34
N VAL A 544 -6.22 -7.23 41.00
CA VAL A 544 -6.89 -5.93 40.82
C VAL A 544 -7.51 -5.37 42.10
N LEU A 545 -7.76 -6.20 43.14
CA LEU A 545 -8.32 -5.73 44.42
C LEU A 545 -7.29 -5.26 45.45
N ILE A 546 -5.99 -5.54 45.23
CA ILE A 546 -4.92 -5.11 46.17
C ILE A 546 -4.35 -3.73 45.82
N THR A 547 -4.61 -3.21 44.61
CA THR A 547 -4.14 -1.88 44.17
C THR A 547 -5.13 -0.73 44.43
N ILE A 548 -6.36 -1.00 44.86
CA ILE A 548 -7.37 0.05 45.17
C ILE A 548 -7.48 0.36 46.68
N ALA A 549 -6.81 -0.39 47.56
CA ALA A 549 -6.86 -0.20 49.01
C ALA A 549 -5.65 0.53 49.64
N ARG A 550 -4.94 1.39 48.88
CA ARG A 550 -3.81 2.15 49.45
C ARG A 550 -3.67 3.62 49.03
N LYS A 551 -4.78 4.29 48.67
CA LYS A 551 -4.75 5.74 48.44
C LYS A 551 -6.06 6.42 48.85
N ARG A 552 -6.17 6.76 50.14
CA ARG A 552 -6.76 8.02 50.69
C ARG A 552 -7.09 7.86 52.19
N CYS A 553 -6.05 7.93 53.01
CA CYS A 553 -6.15 8.59 54.32
C CYS A 553 -5.48 9.95 54.18
N SER A 554 -6.26 11.00 53.95
CA SER A 554 -5.91 12.36 54.35
C SER A 554 -7.20 13.16 54.41
N ASN A 555 -7.44 13.74 55.58
CA ASN A 555 -8.42 14.76 55.91
C ASN A 555 -9.81 14.24 56.32
N GLY A 556 -9.90 13.88 57.60
CA GLY A 556 -11.15 13.97 58.35
C GLY A 556 -11.39 15.42 58.80
N ALA A 557 -12.64 15.88 58.66
CA ALA A 557 -13.25 16.87 59.53
C ALA A 557 -14.77 16.64 59.52
N ALA A 558 -15.35 16.62 60.72
CA ALA A 558 -16.71 16.21 61.05
C ALA A 558 -17.79 17.29 60.72
N PRO A 559 -19.09 16.94 60.79
CA PRO A 559 -20.19 17.71 60.21
C PRO A 559 -20.85 18.71 61.18
N ALA A 560 -21.52 19.73 60.63
CA ALA A 560 -22.46 20.59 61.35
C ALA A 560 -23.89 19.99 61.35
N PRO A 561 -24.68 20.15 62.43
CA PRO A 561 -26.03 19.57 62.55
C PRO A 561 -27.13 20.51 62.01
N PRO A 562 -28.38 20.02 61.87
CA PRO A 562 -29.37 20.56 60.94
C PRO A 562 -30.36 21.53 61.60
N ALA A 563 -31.06 22.30 60.77
CA ALA A 563 -32.33 22.95 61.08
C ALA A 563 -33.15 23.08 59.77
N PRO A 564 -34.48 23.25 59.85
CA PRO A 564 -35.50 22.53 59.08
C PRO A 564 -35.64 22.89 57.60
#